data_AF-A0A5E5P3B5-F1
#
_entry.id   AF-A0A5E5P3B5-F1
#
_cell.length_a   1.000
_cell.length_b   1.000
_cell.length_c   1.000
_cell.angle_alpha   90.00
_cell.angle_beta   90.00
_cell.angle_gamma   90.00
#
_symmetry.space_group_name_H-M   'P 1'
#
loop_
_entity.id
_entity.type
_entity.pdbx_description
1 polymer ?
#
loop_
_entity_poly.entity_id
_entity_poly.type
_entity_poly.pdbx_seq_one_letter_code
_entity_poly.pdbx_strand_id
1 'polypeptide(L)'
;MPWTPEDSARLTDLWDSTLPIKCIAEHFPGRTTNAVRKHGRYGLGLPDRNGKRGRATSIAWGAIQRELRKVPMADSKYLAMVTGYSRRQILLLLSEHHEAGDLHVAGWVRYAPAGAWAARYALGSGVDVQKPEPLTRKEIDRRRTLRLSKDAEYQAARCARARVRYAIKTGSLVRRDPLIAALYGTA
;
A
#
# COMPACT_ATOMS: atom_id res chain seq x y z
N MET A 1 -11.47 -3.89 -45.25
CA MET A 1 -10.35 -3.03 -45.64
C MET A 1 -9.03 -3.73 -45.27
N PRO A 2 -8.13 -4.00 -46.21
CA PRO A 2 -6.77 -4.47 -45.91
C PRO A 2 -5.97 -3.36 -45.22
N TRP A 3 -4.96 -3.72 -44.42
CA TRP A 3 -4.03 -2.75 -43.85
C TRP A 3 -3.00 -2.36 -44.89
N THR A 4 -2.84 -1.07 -45.16
CA THR A 4 -1.81 -0.61 -46.09
C THR A 4 -0.45 -0.50 -45.39
N PRO A 5 0.66 -0.48 -46.15
CA PRO A 5 1.98 -0.20 -45.59
C PRO A 5 2.04 1.16 -44.87
N GLU A 6 1.35 2.17 -45.38
CA GLU A 6 1.28 3.52 -44.79
C GLU A 6 0.54 3.51 -43.45
N ASP A 7 -0.58 2.79 -43.37
CA ASP A 7 -1.31 2.61 -42.12
C ASP A 7 -0.45 1.89 -41.07
N SER A 8 0.34 0.91 -41.52
CA SER A 8 1.21 0.12 -40.65
C SER A 8 2.41 0.93 -40.13
N ALA A 9 3.01 1.78 -40.97
CA ALA A 9 4.04 2.72 -40.58
C ALA A 9 3.51 3.74 -39.57
N ARG A 10 2.38 4.38 -39.89
CA ARG A 10 1.72 5.34 -38.99
C ARG A 10 1.32 4.71 -37.65
N LEU A 11 0.85 3.45 -37.67
CA LEU A 11 0.52 2.75 -36.44
C LEU A 11 1.77 2.55 -35.59
N THR A 12 2.90 2.19 -36.19
CA THR A 12 4.17 1.97 -35.48
C THR A 12 4.64 3.25 -34.78
N ASP A 13 4.58 4.39 -35.46
CA ASP A 13 4.94 5.70 -34.88
C ASP A 13 4.03 6.07 -33.70
N LEU A 14 2.71 5.93 -33.88
CA LEU A 14 1.74 6.21 -32.81
C LEU A 14 1.81 5.18 -31.68
N TRP A 15 2.33 3.97 -31.94
CA TRP A 15 2.49 2.90 -30.96
C TRP A 15 3.63 3.13 -29.98
N ASP A 16 4.53 4.07 -30.22
CA ASP A 16 5.51 4.45 -29.19
C ASP A 16 5.00 5.58 -28.28
N SER A 17 3.99 6.33 -28.73
CA SER A 17 3.39 7.43 -27.96
C SER A 17 2.75 6.98 -26.64
N THR A 18 2.50 7.94 -25.73
CA THR A 18 1.76 7.75 -24.47
C THR A 18 0.24 7.84 -24.65
N LEU A 19 -0.25 7.99 -25.89
CA LEU A 19 -1.66 8.18 -26.18
C LEU A 19 -2.48 6.90 -25.91
N PRO A 20 -3.70 7.02 -25.37
CA PRO A 20 -4.60 5.88 -25.28
C PRO A 20 -4.87 5.26 -26.65
N ILE A 21 -5.01 3.93 -26.72
CA ILE A 21 -5.31 3.22 -27.96
C ILE A 21 -6.58 3.72 -28.66
N LYS A 22 -7.53 4.31 -27.89
CA LYS A 22 -8.73 4.95 -28.41
C LYS A 22 -8.40 6.19 -29.25
N CYS A 23 -7.51 7.06 -28.77
CA CYS A 23 -7.04 8.24 -29.49
C CYS A 23 -6.19 7.84 -30.71
N ILE A 24 -5.39 6.77 -30.60
CA ILE A 24 -4.67 6.24 -31.76
C ILE A 24 -5.67 5.77 -32.84
N ALA A 25 -6.78 5.12 -32.44
CA ALA A 25 -7.79 4.65 -33.39
C ALA A 25 -8.51 5.78 -34.15
N GLU A 26 -8.58 6.99 -33.60
CA GLU A 26 -9.13 8.17 -34.30
C GLU A 26 -8.31 8.54 -35.55
N HIS A 27 -7.04 8.12 -35.62
CA HIS A 27 -6.17 8.34 -36.78
C HIS A 27 -6.38 7.34 -37.93
N PHE A 28 -7.23 6.32 -37.72
CA PHE A 28 -7.51 5.25 -38.69
C PHE A 28 -9.01 5.18 -39.00
N PRO A 29 -9.53 6.01 -39.92
CA PRO A 29 -10.94 6.06 -40.23
C PRO A 29 -11.48 4.69 -40.67
N GLY A 30 -12.65 4.31 -40.15
CA GLY A 30 -13.26 3.01 -40.43
C GLY A 30 -12.65 1.82 -39.68
N ARG A 31 -11.69 2.05 -38.76
CA ARG A 31 -11.13 1.00 -37.89
C ARG A 31 -11.64 1.16 -36.46
N THR A 32 -12.04 0.05 -35.86
CA THR A 32 -12.36 0.02 -34.43
C THR A 32 -11.09 -0.01 -33.60
N THR A 33 -11.17 0.45 -32.35
CA THR A 33 -10.06 0.37 -31.39
C THR A 33 -9.50 -1.04 -31.26
N ASN A 34 -10.36 -2.06 -31.36
CA ASN A 34 -9.94 -3.46 -31.30
C ASN A 34 -9.18 -3.91 -32.55
N ALA A 35 -9.57 -3.43 -33.74
CA ALA A 35 -8.87 -3.73 -34.99
C ALA A 35 -7.44 -3.15 -34.98
N VAL A 36 -7.28 -1.90 -34.55
CA VAL A 36 -5.97 -1.23 -34.40
C VAL A 36 -5.09 -1.99 -33.40
N ARG A 37 -5.66 -2.35 -32.23
CA ARG A 37 -4.94 -3.13 -31.22
C ARG A 37 -4.48 -4.49 -31.73
N LYS A 38 -5.36 -5.22 -32.45
CA LYS A 38 -5.03 -6.54 -33.00
C LYS A 38 -3.97 -6.45 -34.08
N HIS A 39 -4.05 -5.46 -34.97
CA HIS A 39 -3.06 -5.27 -36.02
C HIS A 39 -1.68 -4.92 -35.45
N GLY A 40 -1.62 -4.00 -34.49
CA GLY A 40 -0.36 -3.66 -33.82
C GLY A 40 0.29 -4.88 -33.15
N ARG A 41 -0.48 -5.66 -32.37
CA ARG A 41 0.07 -6.79 -31.60
C ARG A 41 0.36 -8.03 -32.45
N TYR A 42 -0.55 -8.42 -33.34
CA TYR A 42 -0.46 -9.68 -34.08
C TYR A 42 -0.05 -9.51 -35.55
N GLY A 43 -0.33 -8.37 -36.16
CA GLY A 43 0.08 -8.05 -37.53
C GLY A 43 1.51 -7.52 -37.60
N LEU A 44 1.88 -6.61 -36.69
CA LEU A 44 3.18 -5.93 -36.66
C LEU A 44 4.12 -6.43 -35.55
N GLY A 45 3.64 -7.27 -34.63
CA GLY A 45 4.46 -7.80 -33.54
C GLY A 45 4.87 -6.76 -32.48
N LEU A 46 4.15 -5.65 -32.37
CA LEU A 46 4.49 -4.56 -31.46
C LEU A 46 4.24 -4.95 -29.99
N PRO A 47 5.03 -4.40 -29.04
CA PRO A 47 4.94 -4.76 -27.62
C PRO A 47 3.61 -4.34 -26.99
N ASP A 48 3.25 -4.98 -25.87
CA ASP A 48 2.01 -4.68 -25.17
C ASP A 48 2.00 -3.23 -24.63
N ARG A 49 0.95 -2.48 -24.93
CA ARG A 49 0.75 -1.08 -24.48
C ARG A 49 0.12 -0.98 -23.09
N ASN A 50 -0.21 -2.09 -22.44
CA ASN A 50 -0.87 -2.09 -21.13
C ASN A 50 -0.10 -1.31 -20.03
N GLY A 51 1.21 -1.08 -20.19
CA GLY A 51 2.03 -0.28 -19.27
C GLY A 51 2.28 1.18 -19.66
N LYS A 52 1.90 1.63 -20.88
CA LYS A 52 2.21 2.98 -21.39
C LYS A 52 1.03 3.97 -21.26
N ARG A 53 0.13 3.79 -20.29
CA ARG A 53 -0.93 4.77 -20.03
C ARG A 53 -0.27 6.04 -19.49
N GLY A 54 -0.41 7.17 -20.18
CA GLY A 54 0.13 8.44 -19.72
C GLY A 54 -0.44 8.87 -18.36
N ARG A 55 0.41 9.47 -17.51
CA ARG A 55 0.12 10.09 -16.20
C ARG A 55 -1.13 10.99 -16.18
N ALA A 56 -1.50 11.57 -17.32
CA ALA A 56 -2.34 12.75 -17.42
C ALA A 56 -3.86 12.57 -17.22
N THR A 57 -4.40 11.36 -17.00
CA THR A 57 -5.87 11.15 -17.11
C THR A 57 -6.54 10.36 -15.96
N SER A 58 -5.88 10.20 -14.82
CA SER A 58 -6.54 9.58 -13.67
C SER A 58 -7.55 10.53 -13.03
N ILE A 59 -8.85 10.23 -13.15
CA ILE A 59 -9.92 10.95 -12.43
C ILE A 59 -9.65 10.95 -10.91
N ALA A 60 -9.11 9.84 -10.41
CA ALA A 60 -8.72 9.71 -9.01
C ALA A 60 -7.58 10.67 -8.63
N TRP A 61 -6.63 10.95 -9.54
CA TRP A 61 -5.60 11.94 -9.30
C TRP A 61 -6.18 13.35 -9.17
N GLY A 62 -7.09 13.74 -10.06
CA GLY A 62 -7.77 15.03 -9.96
C GLY A 62 -8.55 15.19 -8.64
N ALA A 63 -9.15 14.11 -8.14
CA ALA A 63 -9.79 14.10 -6.82
C ALA A 63 -8.77 14.25 -5.68
N ILE A 64 -7.66 13.53 -5.71
CA ILE A 64 -6.57 13.64 -4.72
C ILE A 64 -6.02 15.07 -4.68
N GLN A 65 -5.73 15.67 -5.84
CA GLN A 65 -5.24 17.05 -5.93
C GLN A 65 -6.23 18.05 -5.33
N ARG A 66 -7.53 17.89 -5.61
CA ARG A 66 -8.56 18.75 -5.03
C ARG A 66 -8.57 18.68 -3.51
N GLU A 67 -8.41 17.50 -2.92
CA GLU A 67 -8.38 17.34 -1.47
C GLU A 67 -7.07 17.88 -0.87
N LEU A 68 -5.92 17.64 -1.50
CA LEU A 68 -4.63 18.18 -1.05
C LEU A 68 -4.51 19.71 -1.19
N ARG A 69 -5.37 20.36 -1.99
CA ARG A 69 -5.48 21.84 -1.98
C ARG A 69 -6.25 22.38 -0.78
N LYS A 70 -7.12 21.56 -0.18
CA LYS A 70 -7.93 21.95 0.99
C LYS A 70 -7.18 21.79 2.31
N VAL A 71 -6.32 20.77 2.38
CA VAL A 71 -5.54 20.45 3.59
C VAL A 71 -4.05 20.59 3.32
N PRO A 72 -3.26 21.10 4.28
CA PRO A 72 -1.83 21.36 4.04
C PRO A 72 -1.02 20.08 3.74
N MET A 73 -1.46 18.94 4.25
CA MET A 73 -0.87 17.63 3.96
C MET A 73 -1.86 16.50 4.32
N ALA A 74 -1.82 15.37 3.61
CA ALA A 74 -2.69 14.24 3.90
C ALA A 74 -2.00 12.88 3.71
N ASP A 75 -2.42 11.88 4.49
CA ASP A 75 -1.99 10.50 4.32
C ASP A 75 -2.95 9.69 3.42
N SER A 76 -2.46 8.56 2.93
CA SER A 76 -3.24 7.64 2.08
C SER A 76 -4.57 7.17 2.70
N LYS A 77 -4.65 7.04 4.03
CA LYS A 77 -5.88 6.57 4.70
C LYS A 77 -6.93 7.68 4.71
N TYR A 78 -6.53 8.91 5.03
CA TYR A 78 -7.42 10.07 4.92
C TYR A 78 -7.94 10.22 3.49
N LEU A 79 -7.04 10.23 2.50
CA LEU A 79 -7.41 10.40 1.09
C LEU A 79 -8.38 9.32 0.61
N ALA A 80 -8.19 8.06 1.04
CA ALA A 80 -9.11 6.97 0.72
C ALA A 80 -10.52 7.22 1.27
N MET A 81 -10.59 7.70 2.51
CA MET A 81 -11.86 7.99 3.17
C MET A 81 -12.62 9.12 2.47
N VAL A 82 -11.95 10.22 2.14
CA VAL A 82 -12.63 11.41 1.60
C VAL A 82 -12.92 11.32 0.10
N THR A 83 -12.08 10.61 -0.66
CA THR A 83 -12.28 10.47 -2.12
C THR A 83 -13.13 9.25 -2.50
N GLY A 84 -13.30 8.28 -1.60
CA GLY A 84 -14.00 7.03 -1.86
C GLY A 84 -13.21 6.02 -2.69
N TYR A 85 -11.96 6.33 -3.10
CA TYR A 85 -11.11 5.40 -3.83
C TYR A 85 -10.40 4.41 -2.91
N SER A 86 -10.03 3.27 -3.46
CA SER A 86 -9.26 2.27 -2.72
C SER A 86 -7.90 2.83 -2.28
N ARG A 87 -7.47 2.49 -1.06
CA ARG A 87 -6.18 2.92 -0.51
C ARG A 87 -4.99 2.48 -1.38
N ARG A 88 -5.08 1.31 -2.00
CA ARG A 88 -4.04 0.80 -2.92
C ARG A 88 -3.89 1.71 -4.14
N GLN A 89 -4.99 2.09 -4.79
CA GLN A 89 -4.97 2.97 -5.94
C GLN A 89 -4.37 4.33 -5.59
N ILE A 90 -4.73 4.87 -4.42
CA ILE A 90 -4.17 6.14 -3.93
C ILE A 90 -2.67 6.02 -3.69
N LEU A 91 -2.20 4.94 -3.05
CA LEU A 91 -0.75 4.74 -2.84
C LEU A 91 0.03 4.66 -4.14
N LEU A 92 -0.50 3.99 -5.17
CA LEU A 92 0.12 3.93 -6.49
C LEU A 92 0.24 5.33 -7.11
N LEU A 93 -0.85 6.10 -7.10
CA LEU A 93 -0.84 7.47 -7.62
C LEU A 93 0.08 8.39 -6.81
N LEU A 94 0.08 8.29 -5.49
CA LEU A 94 0.99 9.08 -4.65
C LEU A 94 2.45 8.74 -4.94
N SER A 95 2.81 7.47 -5.11
CA SER A 95 4.18 7.06 -5.48
C SER A 95 4.57 7.62 -6.85
N GLU A 96 3.71 7.43 -7.85
CA GLU A 96 3.94 7.89 -9.22
C GLU A 96 4.13 9.41 -9.30
N HIS A 97 3.31 10.17 -8.58
CA HIS A 97 3.38 11.63 -8.56
C HIS A 97 4.46 12.18 -7.60
N HIS A 98 4.85 11.43 -6.59
CA HIS A 98 6.01 11.76 -5.74
C HIS A 98 7.33 11.59 -6.51
N GLU A 99 7.50 10.48 -7.23
CA GLU A 99 8.63 10.25 -8.13
C GLU A 99 8.68 11.28 -9.27
N ALA A 100 7.53 11.79 -9.70
CA ALA A 100 7.42 12.86 -10.68
C ALA A 100 7.81 14.25 -10.13
N GLY A 101 7.90 14.42 -8.81
CA GLY A 101 8.13 15.72 -8.16
C GLY A 101 6.88 16.60 -8.03
N ASP A 102 5.68 16.08 -8.32
CA ASP A 102 4.41 16.80 -8.12
C ASP A 102 4.01 16.89 -6.64
N LEU A 103 4.60 16.02 -5.81
CA LEU A 103 4.36 15.89 -4.39
C LEU A 103 5.69 15.84 -3.64
N HIS A 104 5.66 16.18 -2.36
CA HIS A 104 6.71 15.86 -1.40
C HIS A 104 6.12 15.32 -0.11
N VAL A 105 6.93 14.57 0.65
CA VAL A 105 6.56 14.08 1.97
C VAL A 105 6.68 15.23 2.96
N ALA A 106 5.56 15.83 3.33
CA ALA A 106 5.49 16.94 4.28
C ALA A 106 5.46 16.49 5.75
N GLY A 107 5.28 15.19 6.01
CA GLY A 107 5.31 14.67 7.37
C GLY A 107 5.01 13.18 7.48
N TRP A 108 4.94 12.69 8.71
CA TRP A 108 4.75 11.27 9.00
C TRP A 108 3.72 11.08 10.11
N VAL A 109 2.84 10.09 9.93
CA VAL A 109 1.80 9.74 10.90
C VAL A 109 1.87 8.25 11.23
N ARG A 110 1.52 7.89 12.47
CA ARG A 110 1.31 6.49 12.88
C ARG A 110 -0.06 6.36 13.52
N TYR A 111 -0.80 5.33 13.15
CA TYR A 111 -2.15 5.09 13.71
C TYR A 111 -2.11 4.22 14.98
N ALA A 112 -0.95 3.67 15.32
CA ALA A 112 -0.74 2.91 16.55
C ALA A 112 0.65 3.23 17.12
N PRO A 113 0.84 3.15 18.45
CA PRO A 113 2.13 3.45 19.08
C PRO A 113 3.32 2.62 18.56
N ALA A 114 3.05 1.40 18.08
CA ALA A 114 4.02 0.48 17.47
C ALA A 114 3.71 0.18 15.99
N GLY A 115 2.87 0.99 15.35
CA GLY A 115 2.55 0.84 13.93
C GLY A 115 3.63 1.45 13.02
N ALA A 116 3.65 1.03 11.76
CA ALA A 116 4.51 1.65 10.75
C ALA A 116 4.12 3.11 10.51
N TRP A 117 5.13 3.96 10.26
CA TRP A 117 4.93 5.33 9.81
C TRP A 117 4.36 5.35 8.39
N ALA A 118 3.28 6.10 8.20
CA ALA A 118 2.71 6.44 6.92
C ALA A 118 3.09 7.87 6.54
N ALA A 119 3.53 8.07 5.31
CA ALA A 119 3.84 9.39 4.78
C ALA A 119 2.57 10.24 4.64
N ARG A 120 2.71 11.53 4.94
CA ARG A 120 1.75 12.59 4.61
C ARG A 120 2.33 13.41 3.48
N TYR A 121 1.58 13.53 2.39
CA TYR A 121 2.01 14.23 1.19
C TYR A 121 1.36 15.62 1.13
N ALA A 122 2.10 16.57 0.57
CA ALA A 122 1.61 17.88 0.19
C ALA A 122 1.86 18.11 -1.31
N LEU A 123 1.06 18.98 -1.93
CA LEU A 123 1.23 19.35 -3.34
C LEU A 123 2.43 20.27 -3.53
N GLY A 124 3.09 20.11 -4.67
CA GLY A 124 4.21 20.94 -5.11
C GLY A 124 5.57 20.32 -4.82
N SER A 125 6.59 20.89 -5.45
CA SER A 125 7.97 20.54 -5.22
C SER A 125 8.40 21.05 -3.83
N GLY A 126 8.85 20.14 -2.98
CA GLY A 126 9.33 20.44 -1.65
C GLY A 126 10.37 19.40 -1.23
N VAL A 127 11.10 19.69 -0.16
CA VAL A 127 12.06 18.73 0.39
C VAL A 127 11.32 17.72 1.23
N ASP A 128 11.55 16.43 0.96
CA ASP A 128 10.97 15.36 1.75
C ASP A 128 11.46 15.43 3.21
N VAL A 129 10.50 15.45 4.13
CA VAL A 129 10.77 15.35 5.56
C VAL A 129 11.29 13.94 5.86
N GLN A 130 12.43 13.88 6.55
CA GLN A 130 13.03 12.61 6.93
C GLN A 130 12.06 11.77 7.79
N LYS A 131 12.03 10.47 7.48
CA LYS A 131 11.22 9.51 8.22
C LYS A 131 11.71 9.43 9.67
N PRO A 132 10.83 9.59 10.67
CA PRO A 132 11.22 9.44 12.06
C PRO A 132 11.80 8.05 12.31
N GLU A 133 12.83 7.99 13.14
CA GLU A 133 13.43 6.72 13.51
C GLU A 133 12.40 5.80 14.18
N PRO A 134 12.52 4.48 13.95
CA PRO A 134 11.75 3.52 14.70
C PRO A 134 12.12 3.59 16.19
N LEU A 135 11.14 3.38 17.06
CA LEU A 135 11.40 3.33 18.51
C LEU A 135 12.40 2.22 18.81
N THR A 136 13.37 2.52 19.68
CA THR A 136 14.32 1.53 20.17
C THR A 136 13.60 0.47 21.00
N ARG A 137 14.20 -0.73 21.10
CA ARG A 137 13.64 -1.82 21.90
C ARG A 137 13.42 -1.41 23.37
N LYS A 138 14.32 -0.60 23.91
CA LYS A 138 14.26 -0.05 25.27
C LYS A 138 13.06 0.86 25.47
N GLU A 139 12.74 1.72 24.51
CA GLU A 139 11.58 2.62 24.58
C GLU A 139 10.26 1.87 24.45
N ILE A 140 10.22 0.85 23.59
CA ILE A 140 9.07 -0.05 23.45
C ILE A 140 8.81 -0.77 24.78
N ASP A 141 9.85 -1.32 25.41
CA ASP A 141 9.72 -2.02 26.70
C ASP A 141 9.32 -1.05 27.82
N ARG A 142 9.94 0.13 27.90
CA ARG A 142 9.52 1.19 28.85
C ARG A 142 8.04 1.52 28.72
N ARG A 143 7.53 1.73 27.49
CA ARG A 143 6.09 1.99 27.26
C ARG A 143 5.23 0.82 27.67
N ARG A 144 5.66 -0.41 27.38
CA ARG A 144 4.95 -1.63 27.78
C ARG A 144 4.87 -1.73 29.29
N THR A 145 5.98 -1.54 29.99
CA THR A 145 6.05 -1.57 31.46
C THR A 145 5.17 -0.48 32.08
N LEU A 146 5.22 0.75 31.56
CA LEU A 146 4.32 1.83 31.99
C LEU A 146 2.84 1.53 31.75
N ARG A 147 2.50 0.76 30.71
CA ARG A 147 1.13 0.31 30.46
C ARG A 147 0.71 -0.78 31.44
N LEU A 148 1.61 -1.73 31.73
CA LEU A 148 1.38 -2.81 32.69
C LEU A 148 1.27 -2.28 34.12
N SER A 149 2.06 -1.28 34.49
CA SER A 149 2.01 -0.68 35.83
C SER A 149 0.70 0.04 36.14
N LYS A 150 -0.08 0.39 35.11
CA LYS A 150 -1.42 0.98 35.26
C LYS A 150 -2.52 -0.04 35.52
N ASP A 151 -2.24 -1.33 35.30
CA ASP A 151 -3.22 -2.42 35.40
C ASP A 151 -2.58 -3.60 36.14
N ALA A 152 -2.60 -3.50 37.48
CA ALA A 152 -1.99 -4.47 38.37
C ALA A 152 -2.63 -5.86 38.26
N GLU A 153 -3.94 -5.92 38.01
CA GLU A 153 -4.68 -7.18 37.86
C GLU A 153 -4.26 -7.91 36.58
N TYR A 154 -4.18 -7.20 35.46
CA TYR A 154 -3.68 -7.75 34.21
C TYR A 154 -2.22 -8.22 34.34
N GLN A 155 -1.38 -7.45 35.04
CA GLN A 155 0.00 -7.83 35.31
C GLN A 155 0.09 -9.11 36.16
N ALA A 156 -0.71 -9.23 37.22
CA ALA A 156 -0.77 -10.42 38.06
C ALA A 156 -1.23 -11.65 37.27
N ALA A 157 -2.31 -11.54 36.50
CA ALA A 157 -2.84 -12.63 35.66
C ALA A 157 -1.83 -13.07 34.59
N ARG A 158 -1.07 -12.13 34.03
CA ARG A 158 0.01 -12.42 33.09
C ARG A 158 1.17 -13.17 33.77
N CYS A 159 1.59 -12.73 34.96
CA CYS A 159 2.63 -13.39 35.76
C CYS A 159 2.22 -14.82 36.15
N ALA A 160 0.97 -15.03 36.58
CA ALA A 160 0.44 -16.36 36.89
C ALA A 160 0.53 -17.31 35.69
N ARG A 161 0.08 -16.87 34.50
CA ARG A 161 0.22 -17.63 33.24
C ARG A 161 1.67 -17.93 32.88
N ALA A 162 2.58 -16.99 33.15
CA ALA A 162 4.01 -17.20 32.91
C ALA A 162 4.61 -18.27 33.84
N ARG A 163 4.26 -18.24 35.14
CA ARG A 163 4.70 -19.27 36.12
C ARG A 163 4.22 -20.66 35.74
N VAL A 164 2.94 -20.81 35.37
CA VAL A 164 2.38 -22.10 34.92
C VAL A 164 3.14 -22.63 33.71
N ARG A 165 3.38 -21.79 32.68
CA ARG A 165 4.14 -22.20 31.49
C ARG A 165 5.59 -22.58 31.81
N TYR A 166 6.24 -21.84 32.70
CA TYR A 166 7.59 -22.15 33.13
C TYR A 166 7.62 -23.50 33.84
N ALA A 167 6.70 -23.73 34.78
CA ALA A 167 6.62 -24.98 35.53
C ALA A 167 6.31 -26.20 34.65
N ILE A 168 5.48 -26.04 33.60
CA ILE A 168 5.29 -27.07 32.56
C ILE A 168 6.61 -27.32 31.81
N LYS A 169 7.29 -26.26 31.36
CA LYS A 169 8.53 -26.36 30.59
C LYS A 169 9.66 -27.02 31.39
N THR A 170 9.79 -26.71 32.68
CA THR A 170 10.83 -27.25 33.56
C THR A 170 10.45 -28.59 34.20
N GLY A 171 9.27 -29.14 33.89
CA GLY A 171 8.79 -30.41 34.42
C GLY A 171 8.43 -30.38 35.90
N SER A 172 8.45 -29.22 36.55
CA SER A 172 8.04 -29.06 37.96
C SER A 172 6.52 -29.05 38.13
N LEU A 173 5.77 -28.76 37.06
CA LEU A 173 4.35 -29.03 36.95
C LEU A 173 4.16 -30.34 36.20
N VAL A 174 4.24 -31.46 36.91
CA VAL A 174 3.88 -32.76 36.34
C VAL A 174 2.37 -32.78 36.14
N ARG A 175 1.92 -32.74 34.89
CA ARG A 175 0.53 -33.08 34.56
C ARG A 175 0.40 -34.59 34.82
N ARG A 176 0.00 -34.97 36.05
CA ARG A 176 -0.22 -36.38 36.39
C ARG A 176 -1.21 -36.96 35.38
N ASP A 177 -0.85 -38.10 34.81
CA ASP A 177 -1.77 -38.89 33.98
C ASP A 177 -3.07 -39.13 34.78
N PRO A 178 -4.26 -39.02 34.17
CA PRO A 178 -5.54 -39.28 34.84
C PRO A 178 -5.53 -40.55 35.71
N LEU A 179 -4.84 -41.60 35.26
CA LEU A 179 -4.76 -42.88 35.96
C LEU A 179 -3.90 -42.80 37.23
N ILE A 180 -2.81 -42.03 37.19
CA ILE A 180 -1.95 -41.74 38.35
C ILE A 180 -2.68 -40.85 39.37
N ALA A 181 -3.47 -39.87 38.90
CA ALA A 181 -4.27 -39.02 39.76
C ALA A 181 -5.39 -39.79 40.47
N ALA A 182 -5.97 -40.80 39.82
CA ALA A 182 -6.98 -41.69 40.41
C ALA A 182 -6.39 -42.63 41.48
N LEU A 183 -5.17 -43.12 41.29
CA LEU A 183 -4.50 -44.05 42.22
C LEU A 183 -3.89 -43.35 43.45
N TYR A 184 -3.33 -42.15 43.29
CA TYR A 184 -2.52 -41.49 44.32
C TYR A 184 -3.04 -40.11 44.77
N GLY A 185 -4.18 -39.66 44.22
CA GLY A 185 -4.83 -38.39 44.58
C GLY A 185 -4.28 -37.14 43.89
N THR A 186 -5.10 -36.09 43.91
CA THR A 186 -4.81 -34.76 43.33
C THR A 186 -4.29 -33.81 44.39
N ALA A 187 -3.00 -33.89 44.74
CA ALA A 187 -2.30 -32.79 45.41
C ALA A 187 -1.45 -32.04 44.39
#